data_AF-A0A7X7WTY2-F1
#
_entry.id   AF-A0A7X7WTY2-F1
#
_cell.length_a   1.000
_cell.length_b   1.000
_cell.length_c   1.000
_cell.angle_alpha   90.00
_cell.angle_beta   90.00
_cell.angle_gamma   90.00
#
_symmetry.space_group_name_H-M   'P 1'
#
loop_
_entity.id
_entity.type
_entity.pdbx_description
1 polymer ?
#
loop_
_entity_poly.entity_id
_entity_poly.type
_entity_poly.pdbx_seq_one_letter_code
_entity_poly.pdbx_strand_id
1 'polypeptide(L)'
;GRRLRQCGVTHVVTGCVNCAKVLASLVPDITVQHALEIIPPERFSQEVYSMVLHQPCPSVRIAGLREKASRCAHEPSYDNLPPACCGCGGGLHVLDPELSAAFAAKALRNAPDKPVVTYCVGCRSTFQKQSYSAHHLFEYLPGVSPCTGRISSGRKWFNRLAVGLRMRILSPKFLVGIGLLGLIALSALLRQHGYISMDGLVAFLHEHPVLAPLLFMLVYAIGPSIFLPSLPLTLGAGFLWGPFWGVVFSIAGATVGASVAFLLARYVMHDAVKNRFGRERWQTLSSRVEQHGWKAVAFARLVPIFPFPVLNFLFGITPISFFHYVWSSFVFMLPACIAYVAFGSSMGELILHGNIEGLVIGIVIASVALLLPLLLKPLLKRRHSSIDQSR
;
A
#
# COMPACT_ATOMS: atom_id res chain seq x y z
N GLY A 1 6.68 7.81 -17.43
CA GLY A 1 5.39 7.26 -17.90
C GLY A 1 4.74 6.35 -16.88
N ARG A 2 4.77 5.04 -17.10
CA ARG A 2 3.94 4.03 -16.40
C ARG A 2 3.83 4.18 -14.88
N ARG A 3 4.97 4.35 -14.18
CA ARG A 3 4.97 4.50 -12.71
C ARG A 3 4.23 5.74 -12.22
N LEU A 4 4.39 6.88 -12.90
CA LEU A 4 3.69 8.12 -12.54
C LEU A 4 2.17 7.94 -12.64
N ARG A 5 1.71 7.31 -13.72
CA ARG A 5 0.28 7.00 -13.92
C ARG A 5 -0.27 6.02 -12.88
N GLN A 6 0.49 4.98 -12.54
CA GLN A 6 0.10 4.01 -11.50
C GLN A 6 -0.07 4.66 -10.13
N CYS A 7 0.71 5.69 -9.84
CA CYS A 7 0.61 6.46 -8.59
C CYS A 7 -0.42 7.60 -8.67
N GLY A 8 -1.16 7.74 -9.77
CA GLY A 8 -2.15 8.82 -9.94
C GLY A 8 -1.53 10.23 -10.00
N VAL A 9 -0.25 10.34 -10.36
CA VAL A 9 0.44 11.64 -10.42
C VAL A 9 -0.03 12.40 -11.65
N THR A 10 -0.62 13.58 -11.44
CA THR A 10 -1.09 14.48 -12.50
C THR A 10 -0.15 15.66 -12.75
N HIS A 11 0.71 15.98 -11.78
CA HIS A 11 1.63 17.12 -11.84
C HIS A 11 3.03 16.69 -11.39
N VAL A 12 4.06 17.09 -12.14
CA VAL A 12 5.47 16.82 -11.85
C VAL A 12 6.25 18.13 -11.87
N VAL A 13 6.92 18.43 -10.76
CA VAL A 13 7.86 19.55 -10.66
C VAL A 13 9.28 19.01 -10.83
N THR A 14 10.06 19.64 -11.70
CA THR A 14 11.45 19.23 -11.97
C THR A 14 12.44 20.31 -11.59
N GLY A 15 13.58 19.89 -11.06
CA GLY A 15 14.69 20.80 -10.75
C GLY A 15 15.69 20.99 -11.90
N CYS A 16 15.43 20.45 -13.08
CA CYS A 16 16.36 20.49 -14.20
C CYS A 16 15.57 20.66 -15.49
N VAL A 17 15.92 21.67 -16.30
CA VAL A 17 15.23 21.96 -17.57
C VAL A 17 15.31 20.83 -18.59
N ASN A 18 16.38 20.05 -18.59
CA ASN A 18 16.45 18.89 -19.45
C ASN A 18 15.44 17.82 -19.03
N CYS A 19 15.25 17.62 -17.72
CA CYS A 19 14.22 16.72 -17.20
C CYS A 19 12.82 17.23 -17.52
N ALA A 20 12.57 18.55 -17.39
CA ALA A 20 11.30 19.17 -17.78
C ALA A 20 10.97 18.88 -19.24
N LYS A 21 11.92 19.16 -20.16
CA LYS A 21 11.79 18.89 -21.59
C LYS A 21 11.47 17.42 -21.86
N VAL A 22 12.28 16.50 -21.34
CA VAL A 22 12.16 15.06 -21.62
C VAL A 22 10.84 14.51 -21.08
N LEU A 23 10.44 14.90 -19.87
CA LEU A 23 9.18 14.44 -19.29
C LEU A 23 7.98 15.01 -20.04
N ALA A 24 7.95 16.31 -20.33
CA ALA A 24 6.85 16.92 -21.08
C ALA A 24 6.66 16.26 -22.47
N SER A 25 7.76 15.83 -23.12
CA SER A 25 7.69 15.15 -24.42
C SER A 25 7.24 13.67 -24.31
N LEU A 26 7.63 12.96 -23.24
CA LEU A 26 7.36 11.52 -23.11
C LEU A 26 6.06 11.19 -22.34
N VAL A 27 5.51 12.15 -21.60
CA VAL A 27 4.26 11.99 -20.82
C VAL A 27 3.36 13.22 -20.96
N PRO A 28 2.80 13.48 -22.16
CA PRO A 28 2.03 14.70 -22.44
C PRO A 28 0.73 14.81 -21.62
N ASP A 29 0.25 13.70 -21.06
CA ASP A 29 -0.92 13.62 -20.18
C ASP A 29 -0.66 14.12 -18.75
N ILE A 30 0.59 14.40 -18.39
CA ILE A 30 1.00 14.87 -17.07
C ILE A 30 1.54 16.28 -17.19
N THR A 31 1.03 17.21 -16.38
CA THR A 31 1.55 18.57 -16.32
C THR A 31 2.97 18.55 -15.77
N VAL A 32 3.94 19.08 -16.53
CA VAL A 32 5.34 19.17 -16.10
C VAL A 32 5.73 20.63 -15.96
N GLN A 33 6.20 21.01 -14.78
CA GLN A 33 6.69 22.37 -14.48
C GLN A 33 8.14 22.32 -14.02
N HIS A 34 8.88 23.39 -14.27
CA HIS A 34 10.20 23.61 -13.69
C HIS A 34 10.08 24.35 -12.36
N ALA A 35 10.89 23.98 -11.37
CA ALA A 35 10.80 24.55 -10.03
C ALA A 35 11.05 26.08 -9.99
N LEU A 36 11.85 26.63 -10.91
CA LEU A 36 12.00 28.10 -11.03
C LEU A 36 10.74 28.83 -11.48
N GLU A 37 9.75 28.12 -12.03
CA GLU A 37 8.46 28.75 -12.35
C GLU A 37 7.65 29.04 -11.09
N ILE A 38 7.93 28.32 -10.00
CA ILE A 38 7.18 28.26 -8.75
C ILE A 38 7.91 29.02 -7.63
N ILE A 39 9.24 28.88 -7.57
CA ILE A 39 10.05 29.44 -6.49
C ILE A 39 10.27 30.95 -6.72
N PRO A 40 9.99 31.82 -5.73
CA PRO A 40 10.25 33.25 -5.84
C PRO A 40 11.75 33.54 -5.95
N PRO A 41 12.20 34.44 -6.85
CA PRO A 41 13.61 34.80 -7.00
C PRO A 41 14.29 35.29 -5.72
N GLU A 42 13.53 35.90 -4.81
CA GLU A 42 14.00 36.49 -3.56
C GLU A 42 14.44 35.44 -2.53
N ARG A 43 14.14 34.15 -2.78
CA ARG A 43 14.56 33.03 -1.93
C ARG A 43 16.02 32.62 -2.14
N PHE A 44 16.65 33.00 -3.25
CA PHE A 44 18.02 32.59 -3.55
C PHE A 44 19.04 33.48 -2.84
N SER A 45 20.13 32.89 -2.38
CA SER A 45 21.24 33.63 -1.75
C SER A 45 21.85 34.67 -2.70
N GLN A 46 22.25 35.82 -2.13
CA GLN A 46 22.94 36.88 -2.86
C GLN A 46 24.34 36.47 -3.35
N GLU A 47 24.92 35.38 -2.81
CA GLU A 47 26.20 34.83 -3.28
C GLU A 47 26.19 34.51 -4.78
N VAL A 48 25.02 34.15 -5.32
CA VAL A 48 24.82 33.85 -6.74
C VAL A 48 25.15 35.05 -7.63
N TYR A 49 25.02 36.28 -7.11
CA TYR A 49 25.14 37.51 -7.90
C TYR A 49 26.59 37.81 -8.33
N SER A 50 27.56 37.10 -7.75
CA SER A 50 28.97 37.15 -8.12
C SER A 50 29.36 36.15 -9.23
N MET A 51 28.42 35.31 -9.66
CA MET A 51 28.65 34.19 -10.58
C MET A 51 28.08 34.48 -11.97
N VAL A 52 28.64 33.81 -12.98
CA VAL A 52 28.14 33.89 -14.36
C VAL A 52 26.92 32.98 -14.51
N LEU A 53 25.77 33.54 -14.90
CA LEU A 53 24.60 32.73 -15.23
C LEU A 53 24.72 32.05 -16.61
N HIS A 54 24.80 30.73 -16.63
CA HIS A 54 24.70 29.93 -17.85
C HIS A 54 23.26 29.51 -18.15
N GLN A 55 22.72 30.03 -19.27
CA GLN A 55 21.41 29.72 -19.84
C GLN A 55 21.45 28.39 -20.63
N PRO A 56 20.89 27.27 -20.11
CA PRO A 56 20.92 25.98 -20.78
C PRO A 56 20.01 25.95 -22.02
N CYS A 57 20.41 25.24 -23.07
CA CYS A 57 19.63 25.17 -24.32
C CYS A 57 18.18 24.68 -24.19
N PRO A 58 17.77 23.79 -23.26
CA PRO A 58 16.36 23.40 -23.14
C PRO A 58 15.45 24.51 -22.59
N SER A 59 16.01 25.56 -21.98
CA SER A 59 15.25 26.63 -21.35
C SER A 59 14.38 27.43 -22.32
N VAL A 60 14.75 27.50 -23.61
CA VAL A 60 13.96 28.17 -24.66
C VAL A 60 12.59 27.55 -24.88
N ARG A 61 12.38 26.32 -24.41
CA ARG A 61 11.08 25.62 -24.53
C ARG A 61 10.09 25.98 -23.43
N ILE A 62 10.51 26.76 -22.44
CA ILE A 62 9.68 27.14 -21.29
C ILE A 62 9.61 28.66 -21.26
N ALA A 63 8.44 29.20 -21.54
CA ALA A 63 8.21 30.64 -21.63
C ALA A 63 8.56 31.35 -20.31
N GLY A 64 9.26 32.47 -20.40
CA GLY A 64 9.68 33.30 -19.26
C GLY A 64 10.69 32.67 -18.30
N LEU A 65 11.15 31.44 -18.54
CA LEU A 65 12.04 30.75 -17.61
C LEU A 65 13.43 31.40 -17.52
N ARG A 66 13.94 31.92 -18.65
CA ARG A 66 15.25 32.59 -18.69
C ARG A 66 15.24 33.89 -17.89
N GLU A 67 14.20 34.70 -18.06
CA GLU A 67 13.99 35.93 -17.26
C GLU A 67 13.88 35.61 -15.77
N LYS A 68 13.12 34.56 -15.41
CA LYS A 68 13.04 34.10 -14.01
C LYS A 68 14.40 33.67 -13.46
N ALA A 69 15.20 32.94 -14.24
CA ALA A 69 16.54 32.53 -13.84
C ALA A 69 17.48 33.74 -13.64
N SER A 70 17.45 34.72 -14.56
CA SER A 70 18.21 35.97 -14.44
C SER A 70 17.84 36.76 -13.18
N ARG A 71 16.54 36.84 -12.87
CA ARG A 71 16.07 37.45 -11.61
C ARG A 71 16.59 36.71 -10.37
N CYS A 72 16.66 35.38 -10.39
CA CYS A 72 17.21 34.61 -9.27
C CYS A 72 18.71 34.88 -9.06
N ALA A 73 19.45 35.20 -10.13
CA ALA A 73 20.86 35.55 -10.09
C ALA A 73 21.12 37.07 -9.96
N HIS A 74 20.07 37.91 -9.89
CA HIS A 74 20.14 39.38 -9.92
C HIS A 74 21.15 39.93 -10.94
N GLU A 75 21.07 39.43 -12.17
CA GLU A 75 21.98 39.81 -13.24
C GLU A 75 21.24 40.57 -14.37
N PRO A 76 20.92 41.87 -14.18
CA PRO A 76 20.10 42.65 -15.11
C PRO A 76 20.77 42.92 -16.46
N SER A 77 22.11 42.83 -16.55
CA SER A 77 22.89 43.05 -17.77
C SER A 77 22.89 41.85 -18.73
N TYR A 78 22.36 40.69 -18.31
CA TYR A 78 22.41 39.44 -19.08
C TYR A 78 21.02 38.84 -19.39
N ASP A 79 19.95 39.62 -19.25
CA ASP A 79 18.57 39.23 -19.55
C ASP A 79 18.36 38.70 -21.00
N ASN A 80 19.34 38.89 -21.89
CA ASN A 80 19.31 38.43 -23.28
C ASN A 80 20.51 37.57 -23.73
N LEU A 81 21.22 36.87 -22.84
CA LEU A 81 22.19 35.88 -23.33
C LEU A 81 21.49 34.79 -24.14
N PRO A 82 21.90 34.55 -25.39
CA PRO A 82 21.42 33.39 -26.12
C PRO A 82 21.85 32.13 -25.37
N PRO A 83 21.00 31.09 -25.31
CA PRO A 83 21.40 29.82 -24.74
C PRO A 83 22.67 29.31 -25.40
N ALA A 84 23.66 28.94 -24.59
CA ALA A 84 24.89 28.34 -25.09
C ALA A 84 24.88 26.82 -24.89
N CYS A 85 25.39 26.08 -25.85
CA CYS A 85 25.60 24.65 -25.67
C CYS A 85 26.77 24.43 -24.71
N CYS A 86 26.57 23.67 -23.63
CA CYS A 86 27.63 23.30 -22.70
C CYS A 86 28.46 22.08 -23.14
N GLY A 87 28.10 21.42 -24.26
CA GLY A 87 28.72 20.17 -24.71
C GLY A 87 28.09 18.89 -24.13
N CYS A 88 27.12 18.98 -23.21
CA CYS A 88 26.45 17.80 -22.63
C CYS A 88 25.44 17.12 -23.57
N GLY A 89 24.76 17.91 -24.40
CA GLY A 89 23.59 17.48 -25.18
C GLY A 89 23.88 16.35 -26.18
N GLY A 90 22.85 15.57 -26.52
CA GLY A 90 22.96 14.50 -27.53
C GLY A 90 23.94 13.36 -27.20
N GLY A 91 24.49 13.32 -25.98
CA GLY A 91 25.55 12.37 -25.64
C GLY A 91 26.94 12.79 -26.12
N LEU A 92 27.12 14.03 -26.59
CA LEU A 92 28.37 14.51 -27.16
C LEU A 92 29.56 14.33 -26.20
N HIS A 93 29.38 14.62 -24.92
CA HIS A 93 30.39 14.39 -23.88
C HIS A 93 30.88 12.93 -23.72
N VAL A 94 30.19 11.96 -24.32
CA VAL A 94 30.61 10.55 -24.37
C VAL A 94 31.22 10.21 -25.73
N LEU A 95 30.62 10.71 -26.81
CA LEU A 95 31.02 10.40 -28.19
C LEU A 95 32.29 11.15 -28.61
N ASP A 96 32.43 12.41 -28.20
CA ASP A 96 33.55 13.29 -28.51
C ASP A 96 33.82 14.25 -27.34
N PRO A 97 34.68 13.83 -26.38
CA PRO A 97 35.02 14.63 -25.20
C PRO A 97 35.72 15.95 -25.54
N GLU A 98 36.50 15.99 -26.63
CA GLU A 98 37.25 17.18 -27.05
C GLU A 98 36.29 18.25 -27.60
N LEU A 99 35.38 17.86 -28.49
CA LEU A 99 34.36 18.77 -29.00
C LEU A 99 33.43 19.24 -27.88
N SER A 100 33.08 18.35 -26.94
CA SER A 100 32.35 18.72 -25.73
C SER A 100 33.10 19.77 -24.90
N ALA A 101 34.42 19.64 -24.74
CA ALA A 101 35.26 20.63 -24.05
C ALA A 101 35.28 21.97 -24.79
N ALA A 102 35.40 21.95 -26.12
CA ALA A 102 35.39 23.15 -26.96
C ALA A 102 34.06 23.94 -26.82
N PHE A 103 32.91 23.24 -26.77
CA PHE A 103 31.63 23.88 -26.50
C PHE A 103 31.57 24.50 -25.10
N ALA A 104 32.06 23.79 -24.08
CA ALA A 104 32.10 24.31 -22.70
C ALA A 104 32.95 25.60 -22.61
N ALA A 105 34.14 25.59 -23.21
CA ALA A 105 35.03 26.76 -23.28
C ALA A 105 34.35 27.92 -24.04
N LYS A 106 33.72 27.65 -25.18
CA LYS A 106 32.98 28.67 -25.95
C LYS A 106 31.83 29.29 -25.16
N ALA A 107 31.13 28.48 -24.35
CA ALA A 107 30.01 28.93 -23.52
C ALA A 107 30.43 29.90 -22.41
N LEU A 108 31.67 29.77 -21.90
CA LEU A 108 32.19 30.57 -20.78
C LEU A 108 33.30 31.56 -21.19
N ARG A 109 33.56 31.70 -22.49
CA ARG A 109 34.69 32.49 -23.04
C ARG A 109 34.80 33.94 -22.54
N ASN A 110 33.67 34.55 -22.18
CA ASN A 110 33.60 35.95 -21.75
C ASN A 110 33.87 36.12 -20.24
N ALA A 111 33.98 35.04 -19.49
CA ALA A 111 34.23 35.05 -18.05
C ALA A 111 34.86 33.72 -17.57
N PRO A 112 36.06 33.37 -18.07
CA PRO A 112 36.67 32.06 -17.84
C PRO A 112 37.02 31.78 -16.37
N ASP A 113 37.34 32.83 -15.60
CA ASP A 113 37.81 32.71 -14.21
C ASP A 113 36.70 32.87 -13.17
N LYS A 114 35.47 33.19 -13.59
CA LYS A 114 34.34 33.37 -12.68
C LYS A 114 33.63 32.04 -12.44
N PRO A 115 33.13 31.78 -11.21
CA PRO A 115 32.23 30.66 -10.97
C PRO A 115 30.99 30.76 -11.87
N VAL A 116 30.48 29.62 -12.32
CA VAL A 116 29.27 29.55 -13.16
C VAL A 116 28.12 28.96 -12.36
N VAL A 117 26.96 29.60 -12.47
CA VAL A 117 25.69 29.07 -11.96
C VAL A 117 24.80 28.66 -13.12
N THR A 118 24.11 27.53 -12.99
CA THR A 118 23.17 27.05 -14.01
C THR A 118 21.99 26.33 -13.38
N TYR A 119 20.92 26.10 -14.14
CA TYR A 119 19.71 25.40 -13.69
C TYR A 119 19.46 24.13 -14.54
N CYS A 120 20.56 23.56 -15.03
CA CYS A 120 20.60 22.24 -15.66
C CYS A 120 21.73 21.41 -15.04
N VAL A 121 21.38 20.29 -14.41
CA VAL A 121 22.33 19.35 -13.79
C VAL A 121 23.36 18.82 -14.80
N GLY A 122 22.95 18.63 -16.07
CA GLY A 122 23.84 18.23 -17.15
C GLY A 122 24.92 19.28 -17.45
N CYS A 123 24.51 20.55 -17.60
CA CYS A 123 25.45 21.66 -17.81
C CYS A 123 26.44 21.77 -16.66
N ARG A 124 25.96 21.77 -15.41
CA ARG A 124 26.81 21.80 -14.21
C ARG A 124 27.84 20.66 -14.24
N SER A 125 27.38 19.44 -14.47
CA SER A 125 28.25 18.26 -14.48
C SER A 125 29.32 18.34 -15.57
N THR A 126 28.98 18.87 -16.75
CA THR A 126 29.94 19.06 -17.84
C THR A 126 30.96 20.14 -17.52
N PHE A 127 30.55 21.28 -16.98
CA PHE A 127 31.48 22.33 -16.58
C PHE A 127 32.44 21.86 -15.47
N GLN A 128 31.96 21.14 -14.45
CA GLN A 128 32.82 20.53 -13.43
C GLN A 128 33.77 19.45 -14.00
N LYS A 129 33.38 18.78 -15.09
CA LYS A 129 34.28 17.84 -15.80
C LYS A 129 35.44 18.56 -16.49
N GLN A 130 35.21 19.79 -16.94
CA GLN A 130 36.21 20.67 -17.54
C GLN A 130 36.87 21.61 -16.53
N SER A 131 36.83 21.26 -15.23
CA SER A 131 37.50 21.97 -14.14
C SER A 131 37.00 23.38 -13.82
N TYR A 132 35.84 23.80 -14.35
CA TYR A 132 35.20 25.04 -13.94
C TYR A 132 34.50 24.90 -12.58
N SER A 133 34.51 25.97 -11.78
CA SER A 133 33.70 26.08 -10.56
C SER A 133 32.24 26.26 -10.94
N ALA A 134 31.49 25.15 -11.03
CA ALA A 134 30.13 25.14 -11.54
C ALA A 134 29.12 24.61 -10.53
N HIS A 135 28.04 25.37 -10.36
CA HIS A 135 27.00 25.16 -9.34
C HIS A 135 25.61 25.14 -9.94
N HIS A 136 24.68 24.42 -9.31
CA HIS A 136 23.28 24.48 -9.64
C HIS A 136 22.60 25.60 -8.86
N LEU A 137 21.67 26.34 -9.47
CA LEU A 137 21.00 27.47 -8.83
C LEU A 137 20.29 27.09 -7.51
N PHE A 138 19.68 25.89 -7.46
CA PHE A 138 19.05 25.36 -6.25
C PHE A 138 20.00 25.00 -5.10
N GLU A 139 21.31 25.02 -5.32
CA GLU A 139 22.29 24.87 -4.23
C GLU A 139 22.38 26.12 -3.35
N TYR A 140 21.81 27.24 -3.81
CA TYR A 140 21.77 28.52 -3.11
C TYR A 140 20.38 28.84 -2.55
N LEU A 141 19.56 27.80 -2.32
CA LEU A 141 18.34 27.92 -1.53
C LEU A 141 18.66 27.87 -0.02
N PRO A 142 17.80 28.43 0.84
CA PRO A 142 18.04 28.44 2.28
C PRO A 142 18.15 27.02 2.84
N GLY A 143 19.17 26.77 3.66
CA GLY A 143 19.40 25.47 4.30
C GLY A 143 20.02 24.40 3.39
N VAL A 144 20.44 24.76 2.18
CA VAL A 144 21.15 23.86 1.26
C VAL A 144 22.64 24.24 1.24
N SER A 145 23.51 23.25 1.44
CA SER A 145 24.96 23.44 1.26
C SER A 145 25.35 23.14 -0.19
N PRO A 146 26.08 24.04 -0.87
CA PRO A 146 26.59 23.78 -2.20
C PRO A 146 27.44 22.52 -2.25
N CYS A 147 27.17 21.67 -3.23
CA CYS A 147 27.95 20.48 -3.48
C CYS A 147 29.25 20.87 -4.18
N THR A 148 30.30 21.07 -3.39
CA THR A 148 31.64 21.36 -3.88
C THR A 148 32.29 20.07 -4.40
N GLY A 149 32.62 20.04 -5.70
CA GLY A 149 33.39 18.95 -6.30
C GLY A 149 32.57 17.78 -6.89
N ARG A 150 33.29 16.81 -7.47
CA ARG A 150 32.67 15.66 -8.15
C ARG A 150 32.22 14.61 -7.14
N ILE A 151 30.96 14.19 -7.22
CA ILE A 151 30.48 13.02 -6.49
C ILE A 151 31.15 11.77 -7.06
N SER A 152 31.88 11.03 -6.22
CA SER A 152 32.56 9.79 -6.61
C SER A 152 31.56 8.72 -7.09
N SER A 153 32.02 7.85 -8.00
CA SER A 153 31.20 6.76 -8.54
C SER A 153 30.69 5.83 -7.42
N GLY A 154 31.53 5.56 -6.41
CA GLY A 154 31.14 4.77 -5.24
C GLY A 154 29.99 5.40 -4.44
N ARG A 155 30.06 6.72 -4.17
CA ARG A 155 28.98 7.44 -3.46
C ARG A 155 27.68 7.45 -4.26
N LYS A 156 27.75 7.58 -5.60
CA LYS A 156 26.56 7.46 -6.47
C LYS A 156 25.91 6.08 -6.38
N TRP A 157 26.73 5.02 -6.38
CA TRP A 157 26.22 3.65 -6.28
C TRP A 157 25.61 3.39 -4.91
N PHE A 158 26.27 3.81 -3.83
CA PHE A 158 25.73 3.74 -2.48
C PHE A 158 24.39 4.48 -2.35
N ASN A 159 24.28 5.72 -2.84
CA ASN A 159 23.03 6.47 -2.80
C ASN A 159 21.90 5.75 -3.56
N ARG A 160 22.20 5.17 -4.73
CA ARG A 160 21.24 4.38 -5.51
C ARG A 160 20.82 3.11 -4.76
N LEU A 161 21.76 2.40 -4.15
CA LEU A 161 21.48 1.22 -3.34
C LEU A 161 20.62 1.59 -2.13
N ALA A 162 20.99 2.62 -1.38
CA ALA A 162 20.27 3.07 -0.19
C ALA A 162 18.82 3.45 -0.51
N VAL A 163 18.59 4.22 -1.58
CA VAL A 163 17.23 4.54 -2.05
C VAL A 163 16.48 3.28 -2.49
N GLY A 164 17.13 2.41 -3.27
CA GLY A 164 16.54 1.16 -3.72
C GLY A 164 16.16 0.22 -2.57
N LEU A 165 17.02 0.10 -1.57
CA LEU A 165 16.82 -0.71 -0.38
C LEU A 165 15.71 -0.14 0.49
N ARG A 166 15.73 1.18 0.76
CA ARG A 166 14.66 1.86 1.51
C ARG A 166 13.29 1.65 0.86
N MET A 167 13.21 1.78 -0.46
CA MET A 167 11.96 1.55 -1.21
C MET A 167 11.51 0.08 -1.20
N ARG A 168 12.44 -0.89 -1.10
CA ARG A 168 12.13 -2.32 -1.02
C ARG A 168 11.74 -2.75 0.39
N ILE A 169 12.47 -2.31 1.40
CA ILE A 169 12.23 -2.62 2.82
C ILE A 169 10.88 -2.03 3.27
N LEU A 170 10.55 -0.83 2.81
CA LEU A 170 9.26 -0.19 3.11
C LEU A 170 8.11 -0.71 2.23
N SER A 171 8.35 -1.70 1.37
CA SER A 171 7.26 -2.26 0.56
C SER A 171 6.37 -3.17 1.41
N PRO A 172 5.03 -3.15 1.23
CA PRO A 172 4.11 -4.03 1.95
C PRO A 172 4.49 -5.52 1.82
N LYS A 173 5.06 -5.91 0.67
CA LYS A 173 5.51 -7.28 0.41
C LYS A 173 6.65 -7.72 1.33
N PHE A 174 7.59 -6.82 1.63
CA PHE A 174 8.70 -7.11 2.52
C PHE A 174 8.23 -7.23 3.98
N LEU A 175 7.33 -6.36 4.42
CA LEU A 175 6.69 -6.44 5.74
C LEU A 175 5.92 -7.75 5.93
N VAL A 176 5.14 -8.18 4.91
CA VAL A 176 4.45 -9.47 4.91
C VAL A 176 5.45 -10.63 5.00
N GLY A 177 6.56 -10.57 4.25
CA GLY A 177 7.62 -11.59 4.30
C GLY A 177 8.26 -11.72 5.68
N ILE A 178 8.57 -10.60 6.34
CA ILE A 178 9.08 -10.60 7.72
C ILE A 178 8.04 -11.15 8.70
N GLY A 179 6.76 -10.76 8.56
CA GLY A 179 5.68 -11.29 9.40
C GLY A 179 5.55 -12.82 9.29
N LEU A 180 5.62 -13.36 8.07
CA LEU A 180 5.60 -14.81 7.83
C LEU A 180 6.82 -15.52 8.44
N LEU A 181 8.02 -14.97 8.28
CA LEU A 181 9.23 -15.52 8.90
C LEU A 181 9.15 -15.48 10.44
N GLY A 182 8.61 -14.41 11.01
CA GLY A 182 8.37 -14.28 12.45
C GLY A 182 7.37 -15.33 12.95
N LEU A 183 6.28 -15.59 12.22
CA LEU A 183 5.31 -16.64 12.55
C LEU A 183 5.93 -18.05 12.47
N ILE A 184 6.79 -18.31 11.48
CA ILE A 184 7.53 -19.57 11.35
C ILE A 184 8.53 -19.75 12.50
N ALA A 185 9.26 -18.68 12.85
CA ALA A 185 10.20 -18.72 13.97
C ALA A 185 9.46 -18.92 15.31
N LEU A 186 8.34 -18.23 15.53
CA LEU A 186 7.50 -18.38 16.72
C LEU A 186 6.94 -19.81 16.82
N SER A 187 6.44 -20.38 15.72
CA SER A 187 5.93 -21.76 15.74
C SER A 187 7.05 -22.78 15.99
N ALA A 188 8.25 -22.56 15.44
CA ALA A 188 9.42 -23.39 15.73
C ALA A 188 9.84 -23.30 17.21
N LEU A 189 9.86 -22.09 17.79
CA LEU A 189 10.18 -21.86 19.21
C LEU A 189 9.16 -22.50 20.14
N LEU A 190 7.86 -22.32 19.86
CA LEU A 190 6.77 -22.93 20.62
C LEU A 190 6.81 -24.47 20.53
N ARG A 191 7.21 -25.03 19.38
CA ARG A 191 7.41 -26.47 19.21
C ARG A 191 8.57 -26.99 20.06
N GLN A 192 9.69 -26.26 20.12
CA GLN A 192 10.85 -26.65 20.93
C GLN A 192 10.56 -26.66 22.43
N HIS A 193 9.67 -25.78 22.91
CA HIS A 193 9.28 -25.72 24.32
C HIS A 193 8.16 -26.71 24.70
N GLY A 194 7.72 -27.57 23.77
CA GLY A 194 6.69 -28.58 24.05
C GLY A 194 5.26 -28.05 24.12
N TYR A 195 5.01 -26.75 23.90
CA TYR A 195 3.65 -26.20 23.85
C TYR A 195 2.84 -26.66 22.62
N ILE A 196 3.52 -27.19 21.59
CA ILE A 196 2.91 -27.83 20.42
C ILE A 196 3.08 -29.36 20.48
N SER A 197 3.09 -29.95 21.69
CA SER A 197 2.71 -31.36 21.88
C SER A 197 1.26 -31.41 22.35
N MET A 198 0.52 -32.46 21.99
CA MET A 198 -0.87 -32.62 22.44
C MET A 198 -0.96 -32.59 23.97
N ASP A 199 0.01 -33.22 24.65
CA ASP A 199 0.07 -33.28 26.11
C ASP A 199 0.32 -31.89 26.74
N GLY A 200 1.21 -31.09 26.15
CA GLY A 200 1.49 -29.72 26.63
C GLY A 200 0.33 -28.76 26.40
N LEU A 201 -0.41 -28.93 25.30
CA LEU A 201 -1.61 -28.14 25.02
C LEU A 201 -2.76 -28.48 26.00
N VAL A 202 -2.98 -29.77 26.27
CA VAL A 202 -3.97 -30.24 27.23
C VAL A 202 -3.60 -29.77 28.65
N ALA A 203 -2.34 -29.89 29.05
CA ALA A 203 -1.86 -29.39 30.34
C ALA A 203 -2.10 -27.87 30.49
N PHE A 204 -1.74 -27.07 29.48
CA PHE A 204 -2.00 -25.63 29.48
C PHE A 204 -3.49 -25.28 29.58
N LEU A 205 -4.36 -26.03 28.91
CA LEU A 205 -5.81 -25.84 29.00
C LEU A 205 -6.36 -26.13 30.40
N HIS A 206 -5.83 -27.14 31.08
CA HIS A 206 -6.20 -27.48 32.46
C HIS A 206 -5.66 -26.48 33.48
N GLU A 207 -4.41 -26.02 33.32
CA GLU A 207 -3.78 -25.05 34.21
C GLU A 207 -4.37 -23.64 34.06
N HIS A 208 -4.89 -23.30 32.87
CA HIS A 208 -5.34 -21.96 32.53
C HIS A 208 -6.73 -21.92 31.86
N PRO A 209 -7.81 -22.30 32.57
CA PRO A 209 -9.15 -22.46 32.00
C PRO A 209 -9.78 -21.15 31.50
N VAL A 210 -9.34 -19.98 32.00
CA VAL A 210 -9.84 -18.66 31.57
C VAL A 210 -8.93 -18.02 30.51
N LEU A 211 -7.61 -18.12 30.68
CA LEU A 211 -6.65 -17.47 29.78
C LEU A 211 -6.59 -18.16 28.41
N ALA A 212 -6.68 -19.49 28.36
CA ALA A 212 -6.60 -20.23 27.11
C ALA A 212 -7.72 -19.87 26.10
N PRO A 213 -9.03 -19.84 26.47
CA PRO A 213 -10.07 -19.41 25.53
C PRO A 213 -9.96 -17.93 25.16
N LEU A 214 -9.47 -17.06 26.04
CA LEU A 214 -9.22 -15.64 25.72
C LEU A 214 -8.12 -15.49 24.66
N LEU A 215 -7.00 -16.21 24.80
CA LEU A 215 -5.93 -16.23 23.80
C LEU A 215 -6.40 -16.80 22.47
N PHE A 216 -7.20 -17.88 22.50
CA PHE A 216 -7.82 -18.44 21.30
C PHE A 216 -8.71 -17.41 20.59
N MET A 217 -9.61 -16.74 21.32
CA MET A 217 -10.46 -15.70 20.76
C MET A 217 -9.66 -14.50 20.24
N LEU A 218 -8.54 -14.16 20.87
CA LEU A 218 -7.64 -13.10 20.39
C LEU A 218 -6.98 -13.49 19.06
N VAL A 219 -6.48 -14.73 18.95
CA VAL A 219 -5.93 -15.26 17.69
C VAL A 219 -7.01 -15.26 16.60
N TYR A 220 -8.23 -15.68 16.93
CA TYR A 220 -9.35 -15.65 15.99
C TYR A 220 -9.79 -14.22 15.64
N ALA A 221 -9.67 -13.26 16.56
CA ALA A 221 -9.97 -11.86 16.30
C ALA A 221 -8.98 -11.23 15.30
N ILE A 222 -7.70 -11.57 15.39
CA ILE A 222 -6.66 -10.99 14.53
C ILE A 222 -6.51 -11.77 13.22
N GLY A 223 -6.69 -13.09 13.25
CA GLY A 223 -6.48 -14.00 12.13
C GLY A 223 -7.09 -13.56 10.80
N PRO A 224 -8.39 -13.21 10.74
CA PRO A 224 -9.04 -12.77 9.51
C PRO A 224 -8.40 -11.52 8.90
N SER A 225 -7.87 -10.61 9.72
CA SER A 225 -7.20 -9.39 9.25
C SER A 225 -5.87 -9.67 8.56
N ILE A 226 -5.20 -10.76 8.92
CA ILE A 226 -3.96 -11.23 8.30
C ILE A 226 -4.19 -12.38 7.30
N PHE A 227 -5.44 -12.61 6.89
CA PHE A 227 -5.84 -13.69 5.96
C PHE A 227 -5.55 -15.11 6.46
N LEU A 228 -5.50 -15.30 7.78
CA LEU A 228 -5.41 -16.63 8.39
C LEU A 228 -6.72 -17.41 8.11
N PRO A 229 -6.64 -18.66 7.63
CA PRO A 229 -7.83 -19.51 7.45
C PRO A 229 -8.54 -19.74 8.79
N SER A 230 -9.85 -19.53 8.84
CA SER A 230 -10.65 -19.68 10.07
C SER A 230 -11.02 -21.14 10.38
N LEU A 231 -11.09 -22.00 9.36
CA LEU A 231 -11.54 -23.39 9.51
C LEU A 231 -10.70 -24.20 10.52
N PRO A 232 -9.35 -24.15 10.51
CA PRO A 232 -8.56 -24.85 11.52
C PRO A 232 -8.84 -24.37 12.95
N LEU A 233 -9.11 -23.08 13.14
CA LEU A 233 -9.45 -22.53 14.45
C LEU A 233 -10.82 -23.04 14.92
N THR A 234 -11.82 -23.05 14.04
CA THR A 234 -13.17 -23.57 14.36
C THR A 234 -13.14 -25.06 14.71
N LEU A 235 -12.43 -25.87 13.93
CA LEU A 235 -12.27 -27.30 14.19
C LEU A 235 -11.50 -27.54 15.50
N GLY A 236 -10.41 -26.81 15.71
CA GLY A 236 -9.62 -26.85 16.92
C GLY A 236 -10.43 -26.49 18.17
N ALA A 237 -11.34 -25.51 18.07
CA ALA A 237 -12.20 -25.16 19.20
C ALA A 237 -13.11 -26.32 19.64
N GLY A 238 -13.65 -27.07 18.69
CA GLY A 238 -14.42 -28.27 18.96
C GLY A 238 -13.57 -29.38 19.56
N PHE A 239 -12.38 -29.59 19.01
CA PHE A 239 -11.42 -30.59 19.52
C PHE A 239 -11.00 -30.31 20.97
N LEU A 240 -10.79 -29.04 21.34
CA LEU A 240 -10.24 -28.65 22.66
C LEU A 240 -11.31 -28.41 23.74
N TRP A 241 -12.46 -27.81 23.39
CA TRP A 241 -13.49 -27.42 24.38
C TRP A 241 -14.85 -28.09 24.16
N GLY A 242 -14.94 -29.04 23.23
CA GLY A 242 -16.17 -29.75 22.93
C GLY A 242 -17.21 -28.93 22.16
N PRO A 243 -18.43 -29.47 21.96
CA PRO A 243 -19.39 -28.92 21.02
C PRO A 243 -20.03 -27.61 21.50
N PHE A 244 -20.26 -27.46 22.80
CA PHE A 244 -20.92 -26.28 23.35
C PHE A 244 -19.94 -25.11 23.49
N TRP A 245 -18.89 -25.26 24.30
CA TRP A 245 -17.91 -24.20 24.54
C TRP A 245 -17.08 -23.88 23.29
N GLY A 246 -16.79 -24.86 22.45
CA GLY A 246 -16.14 -24.64 21.16
C GLY A 246 -16.96 -23.73 20.24
N VAL A 247 -18.30 -23.83 20.24
CA VAL A 247 -19.18 -22.93 19.48
C VAL A 247 -19.14 -21.53 20.08
N VAL A 248 -19.27 -21.41 21.41
CA VAL A 248 -19.24 -20.11 22.11
C VAL A 248 -17.96 -19.35 21.79
N PHE A 249 -16.79 -19.98 21.94
CA PHE A 249 -15.51 -19.31 21.68
C PHE A 249 -15.28 -19.05 20.19
N SER A 250 -15.67 -19.98 19.31
CA SER A 250 -15.52 -19.80 17.86
C SER A 250 -16.39 -18.69 17.32
N ILE A 251 -17.68 -18.63 17.70
CA ILE A 251 -18.60 -17.62 17.17
C ILE A 251 -18.25 -16.23 17.71
N ALA A 252 -17.86 -16.13 18.99
CA ALA A 252 -17.39 -14.89 19.59
C ALA A 252 -16.12 -14.39 18.88
N GLY A 253 -15.09 -15.24 18.79
CA GLY A 253 -13.83 -14.93 18.10
C GLY A 253 -14.02 -14.58 16.63
N ALA A 254 -14.81 -15.35 15.89
CA ALA A 254 -15.11 -15.10 14.48
C ALA A 254 -15.88 -13.80 14.27
N THR A 255 -16.82 -13.45 15.15
CA THR A 255 -17.60 -12.22 15.05
C THR A 255 -16.73 -11.00 15.35
N VAL A 256 -15.88 -11.07 16.39
CA VAL A 256 -14.92 -10.02 16.68
C VAL A 256 -13.92 -9.86 15.53
N GLY A 257 -13.36 -10.96 15.02
CA GLY A 257 -12.39 -10.89 13.92
C GLY A 257 -12.97 -10.41 12.60
N ALA A 258 -14.21 -10.80 12.29
CA ALA A 258 -14.98 -10.23 11.19
C ALA A 258 -15.13 -8.71 11.37
N SER A 259 -15.47 -8.26 12.58
CA SER A 259 -15.64 -6.85 12.91
C SER A 259 -14.36 -6.06 12.75
N VAL A 260 -13.22 -6.58 13.24
CA VAL A 260 -11.91 -5.92 13.10
C VAL A 260 -11.53 -5.78 11.63
N ALA A 261 -11.62 -6.85 10.84
CA ALA A 261 -11.28 -6.81 9.41
C ALA A 261 -12.21 -5.86 8.63
N PHE A 262 -13.51 -5.84 8.97
CA PHE A 262 -14.48 -4.92 8.39
C PHE A 262 -14.14 -3.46 8.69
N LEU A 263 -13.85 -3.12 9.96
CA LEU A 263 -13.51 -1.75 10.34
C LEU A 263 -12.16 -1.32 9.75
N LEU A 264 -11.19 -2.22 9.70
CA LEU A 264 -9.90 -1.97 9.05
C LEU A 264 -10.12 -1.61 7.57
N ALA A 265 -10.91 -2.39 6.85
CA ALA A 265 -11.26 -2.09 5.46
C ALA A 265 -12.02 -0.76 5.32
N ARG A 266 -12.93 -0.47 6.25
CA ARG A 266 -13.73 0.76 6.23
C ARG A 266 -12.92 2.02 6.46
N TYR A 267 -12.00 2.02 7.41
CA TYR A 267 -11.24 3.23 7.73
C TYR A 267 -9.95 3.37 6.92
N VAL A 268 -9.36 2.27 6.46
CA VAL A 268 -8.08 2.30 5.74
C VAL A 268 -8.26 2.24 4.23
N MET A 269 -9.21 1.44 3.72
CA MET A 269 -9.30 1.13 2.29
C MET A 269 -10.48 1.79 1.57
N HIS A 270 -11.54 2.14 2.31
CA HIS A 270 -12.79 2.64 1.74
C HIS A 270 -12.60 3.87 0.84
N ASP A 271 -11.87 4.89 1.29
CA ASP A 271 -11.72 6.14 0.53
C ASP A 271 -10.87 5.93 -0.74
N ALA A 272 -9.85 5.08 -0.67
CA ALA A 272 -9.04 4.69 -1.82
C ALA A 272 -9.87 3.96 -2.89
N VAL A 273 -10.81 3.09 -2.48
CA VAL A 273 -11.68 2.35 -3.38
C VAL A 273 -12.80 3.24 -3.92
N LYS A 274 -13.44 4.05 -3.07
CA LYS A 274 -14.50 5.00 -3.44
C LYS A 274 -14.04 5.97 -4.53
N ASN A 275 -12.83 6.50 -4.39
CA ASN A 275 -12.24 7.43 -5.37
C ASN A 275 -11.94 6.76 -6.73
N ARG A 276 -11.84 5.43 -6.78
CA ARG A 276 -11.54 4.66 -7.99
C ARG A 276 -12.79 4.16 -8.73
N PHE A 277 -13.91 3.98 -8.02
CA PHE A 277 -15.15 3.39 -8.58
C PHE A 277 -16.07 4.40 -9.31
N GLY A 278 -15.81 5.70 -9.19
CA GLY A 278 -16.65 6.75 -9.78
C GLY A 278 -17.94 6.99 -8.99
N ARG A 279 -18.35 8.26 -8.87
CA ARG A 279 -19.42 8.71 -7.97
C ARG A 279 -20.78 8.05 -8.25
N GLU A 280 -21.11 7.84 -9.52
CA GLU A 280 -22.41 7.32 -9.99
C GLU A 280 -22.60 5.82 -9.71
N ARG A 281 -21.56 4.99 -9.96
CA ARG A 281 -21.59 3.55 -9.63
C ARG A 281 -21.64 3.33 -8.13
N TRP A 282 -20.90 4.15 -7.38
CA TRP A 282 -20.92 4.13 -5.93
C TRP A 282 -22.30 4.50 -5.36
N GLN A 283 -22.95 5.51 -5.92
CA GLN A 283 -24.32 5.92 -5.54
C GLN A 283 -25.35 4.82 -5.84
N THR A 284 -25.25 4.16 -7.00
CA THR A 284 -26.12 3.02 -7.35
C THR A 284 -25.91 1.81 -6.42
N LEU A 285 -24.66 1.52 -6.04
CA LEU A 285 -24.37 0.47 -5.07
C LEU A 285 -24.90 0.84 -3.68
N SER A 286 -24.71 2.10 -3.27
CA SER A 286 -25.20 2.61 -1.99
C SER A 286 -26.70 2.51 -1.89
N SER A 287 -27.45 3.00 -2.88
CA SER A 287 -28.92 2.97 -2.86
C SER A 287 -29.49 1.55 -2.80
N ARG A 288 -28.84 0.57 -3.45
CA ARG A 288 -29.26 -0.84 -3.42
C ARG A 288 -28.93 -1.55 -2.10
N VAL A 289 -27.81 -1.18 -1.47
CA VAL A 289 -27.29 -1.86 -0.28
C VAL A 289 -27.83 -1.24 1.02
N GLU A 290 -28.16 0.04 1.01
CA GLU A 290 -28.61 0.79 2.20
C GLU A 290 -29.96 0.28 2.74
N GLN A 291 -30.85 -0.19 1.87
CA GLN A 291 -32.16 -0.72 2.29
C GLN A 291 -32.12 -2.19 2.75
N HIS A 292 -31.12 -2.98 2.34
CA HIS A 292 -31.12 -4.45 2.51
C HIS A 292 -29.76 -5.09 2.82
N GLY A 293 -28.79 -4.31 3.30
CA GLY A 293 -27.41 -4.76 3.49
C GLY A 293 -27.25 -6.01 4.37
N TRP A 294 -28.10 -6.19 5.38
CA TRP A 294 -28.10 -7.39 6.22
C TRP A 294 -28.43 -8.67 5.43
N LYS A 295 -29.32 -8.60 4.42
CA LYS A 295 -29.67 -9.73 3.55
C LYS A 295 -28.48 -10.17 2.70
N ALA A 296 -27.68 -9.21 2.22
CA ALA A 296 -26.47 -9.48 1.45
C ALA A 296 -25.41 -10.20 2.31
N VAL A 297 -25.22 -9.75 3.55
CA VAL A 297 -24.32 -10.41 4.51
C VAL A 297 -24.83 -11.82 4.82
N ALA A 298 -26.12 -11.94 5.17
CA ALA A 298 -26.76 -13.23 5.46
C ALA A 298 -26.56 -14.24 4.33
N PHE A 299 -26.85 -13.85 3.08
CA PHE A 299 -26.69 -14.70 1.92
C PHE A 299 -25.22 -15.14 1.73
N ALA A 300 -24.27 -14.22 1.85
CA ALA A 300 -22.86 -14.54 1.70
C ALA A 300 -22.30 -15.43 2.83
N ARG A 301 -22.90 -15.40 4.03
CA ARG A 301 -22.52 -16.31 5.13
C ARG A 301 -23.11 -17.71 4.97
N LEU A 302 -24.33 -17.81 4.45
CA LEU A 302 -24.98 -19.09 4.18
C LEU A 302 -24.42 -19.78 2.92
N VAL A 303 -24.04 -19.00 1.91
CA VAL A 303 -23.47 -19.49 0.65
C VAL A 303 -22.07 -18.90 0.48
N PRO A 304 -21.05 -19.51 1.12
CA PRO A 304 -19.70 -18.98 1.11
C PRO A 304 -19.00 -19.28 -0.24
N ILE A 305 -19.28 -18.43 -1.24
CA ILE A 305 -18.60 -18.48 -2.56
C ILE A 305 -17.15 -17.98 -2.43
N PHE A 306 -16.91 -17.08 -1.47
CA PHE A 306 -15.61 -16.44 -1.26
C PHE A 306 -15.03 -16.81 0.11
N PRO A 307 -13.69 -16.79 0.26
CA PRO A 307 -13.03 -17.03 1.55
C PRO A 307 -13.48 -16.04 2.63
N PHE A 308 -13.56 -16.51 3.88
CA PHE A 308 -14.02 -15.72 5.01
C PHE A 308 -13.28 -14.38 5.20
N PRO A 309 -11.93 -14.31 5.20
CA PRO A 309 -11.21 -13.05 5.29
C PRO A 309 -11.57 -12.06 4.18
N VAL A 310 -11.63 -12.56 2.93
CA VAL A 310 -11.94 -11.75 1.75
C VAL A 310 -13.32 -11.10 1.88
N LEU A 311 -14.33 -11.86 2.29
CA LEU A 311 -15.68 -11.33 2.51
C LEU A 311 -15.70 -10.22 3.56
N ASN A 312 -14.92 -10.33 4.63
CA ASN A 312 -14.89 -9.32 5.69
C ASN A 312 -14.38 -7.97 5.17
N PHE A 313 -13.29 -7.98 4.39
CA PHE A 313 -12.78 -6.78 3.74
C PHE A 313 -13.72 -6.23 2.68
N LEU A 314 -14.32 -7.10 1.85
CA LEU A 314 -15.30 -6.70 0.83
C LEU A 314 -16.51 -6.00 1.45
N PHE A 315 -17.05 -6.51 2.55
CA PHE A 315 -18.17 -5.84 3.21
C PHE A 315 -17.76 -4.52 3.87
N GLY A 316 -16.55 -4.42 4.43
CA GLY A 316 -16.07 -3.17 5.05
C GLY A 316 -15.91 -2.02 4.05
N ILE A 317 -15.56 -2.33 2.80
CA ILE A 317 -15.51 -1.34 1.71
C ILE A 317 -16.88 -1.03 1.09
N THR A 318 -17.97 -1.68 1.47
CA THR A 318 -19.34 -1.36 1.00
C THR A 318 -20.01 -0.36 1.94
N PRO A 319 -21.17 0.24 1.63
CA PRO A 319 -21.89 1.13 2.54
C PRO A 319 -22.77 0.42 3.59
N ILE A 320 -22.62 -0.89 3.81
CA ILE A 320 -23.39 -1.64 4.82
C ILE A 320 -23.12 -1.09 6.22
N SER A 321 -24.14 -0.88 7.05
CA SER A 321 -23.94 -0.43 8.43
C SER A 321 -23.19 -1.49 9.25
N PHE A 322 -22.33 -1.05 10.18
CA PHE A 322 -21.57 -1.97 11.03
C PHE A 322 -22.49 -2.91 11.81
N PHE A 323 -23.60 -2.38 12.35
CA PHE A 323 -24.58 -3.19 13.05
C PHE A 323 -25.17 -4.29 12.16
N HIS A 324 -25.64 -3.96 10.95
CA HIS A 324 -26.15 -4.95 10.00
C HIS A 324 -25.13 -6.03 9.66
N TYR A 325 -23.85 -5.66 9.58
CA TYR A 325 -22.79 -6.62 9.35
C TYR A 325 -22.59 -7.56 10.55
N VAL A 326 -22.44 -7.03 11.77
CA VAL A 326 -22.10 -7.81 12.97
C VAL A 326 -23.21 -8.80 13.32
N TRP A 327 -24.46 -8.35 13.45
CA TRP A 327 -25.54 -9.25 13.86
C TRP A 327 -25.81 -10.31 12.80
N SER A 328 -25.80 -9.94 11.51
CA SER A 328 -26.01 -10.91 10.43
C SER A 328 -24.88 -11.92 10.39
N SER A 329 -23.63 -11.48 10.55
CA SER A 329 -22.50 -12.39 10.68
C SER A 329 -22.72 -13.38 11.83
N PHE A 330 -23.02 -12.88 13.03
CA PHE A 330 -23.21 -13.73 14.20
C PHE A 330 -24.30 -14.79 13.97
N VAL A 331 -25.48 -14.40 13.49
CA VAL A 331 -26.62 -15.30 13.31
C VAL A 331 -26.38 -16.30 12.17
N PHE A 332 -25.95 -15.81 10.99
CA PHE A 332 -25.88 -16.65 9.79
C PHE A 332 -24.59 -17.48 9.69
N MET A 333 -23.57 -17.20 10.50
CA MET A 333 -22.41 -18.09 10.66
C MET A 333 -22.68 -19.22 11.66
N LEU A 334 -23.64 -19.05 12.56
CA LEU A 334 -23.88 -19.97 13.68
C LEU A 334 -24.16 -21.43 13.24
N PRO A 335 -24.99 -21.72 12.21
CA PRO A 335 -25.23 -23.11 11.79
C PRO A 335 -23.96 -23.80 11.31
N ALA A 336 -23.19 -23.13 10.44
CA ALA A 336 -21.92 -23.65 9.95
C ALA A 336 -20.89 -23.80 11.08
N CYS A 337 -20.84 -22.85 12.01
CA CYS A 337 -19.99 -22.93 13.19
C CYS A 337 -20.32 -24.16 14.05
N ILE A 338 -21.60 -24.41 14.34
CA ILE A 338 -22.04 -25.59 15.08
C ILE A 338 -21.62 -26.87 14.36
N ALA A 339 -21.82 -26.94 13.04
CA ALA A 339 -21.44 -28.10 12.24
C ALA A 339 -19.94 -28.41 12.34
N TYR A 340 -19.09 -27.40 12.12
CA TYR A 340 -17.64 -27.61 12.15
C TYR A 340 -17.11 -27.87 13.56
N VAL A 341 -17.62 -27.18 14.59
CA VAL A 341 -17.21 -27.46 15.97
C VAL A 341 -17.65 -28.85 16.39
N ALA A 342 -18.87 -29.28 16.08
CA ALA A 342 -19.34 -30.63 16.38
C ALA A 342 -18.45 -31.68 15.71
N PHE A 343 -18.10 -31.47 14.43
CA PHE A 343 -17.16 -32.35 13.72
C PHE A 343 -15.77 -32.38 14.40
N GLY A 344 -15.23 -31.22 14.78
CA GLY A 344 -13.95 -31.15 15.50
C GLY A 344 -13.97 -31.85 16.86
N SER A 345 -15.07 -31.71 17.62
CA SER A 345 -15.28 -32.41 18.89
C SER A 345 -15.31 -33.93 18.72
N SER A 346 -16.04 -34.40 17.72
CA SER A 346 -16.12 -35.83 17.38
C SER A 346 -14.79 -36.42 16.95
N MET A 347 -13.97 -35.65 16.22
CA MET A 347 -12.60 -36.08 15.91
C MET A 347 -11.76 -36.18 17.19
N GLY A 348 -11.94 -35.26 18.14
CA GLY A 348 -11.30 -35.32 19.45
C GLY A 348 -11.66 -36.58 20.23
N GLU A 349 -12.95 -36.90 20.32
CA GLU A 349 -13.43 -38.12 21.01
C GLU A 349 -12.91 -39.40 20.35
N LEU A 350 -12.85 -39.46 19.02
CA LEU A 350 -12.32 -40.61 18.29
C LEU A 350 -10.83 -40.80 18.53
N ILE A 351 -10.04 -39.72 18.42
CA ILE A 351 -8.57 -39.78 18.52
C ILE A 351 -8.12 -40.05 19.96
N LEU A 352 -8.81 -39.46 20.94
CA LEU A 352 -8.42 -39.54 22.36
C LEU A 352 -9.04 -40.74 23.09
N HIS A 353 -10.26 -41.16 22.71
CA HIS A 353 -11.03 -42.15 23.48
C HIS A 353 -11.51 -43.34 22.63
N GLY A 354 -11.29 -43.35 21.31
CA GLY A 354 -11.73 -44.44 20.43
C GLY A 354 -13.26 -44.54 20.26
N ASN A 355 -14.02 -43.50 20.64
CA ASN A 355 -15.47 -43.55 20.66
C ASN A 355 -16.08 -43.29 19.26
N ILE A 356 -16.66 -44.32 18.65
CA ILE A 356 -17.27 -44.27 17.32
C ILE A 356 -18.69 -43.65 17.37
N GLU A 357 -19.39 -43.75 18.50
CA GLU A 357 -20.75 -43.18 18.65
C GLU A 357 -20.72 -41.65 18.63
N GLY A 358 -19.73 -41.06 19.31
CA GLY A 358 -19.47 -39.61 19.28
C GLY A 358 -19.18 -39.10 17.87
N LEU A 359 -18.50 -39.90 17.04
CA LEU A 359 -18.25 -39.59 15.63
C LEU A 359 -19.53 -39.55 14.80
N VAL A 360 -20.40 -40.56 14.96
CA VAL A 360 -21.68 -40.62 14.25
C VAL A 360 -22.56 -39.44 14.65
N ILE A 361 -22.64 -39.11 15.94
CA ILE A 361 -23.45 -38.00 16.45
C ILE A 361 -22.96 -36.66 15.89
N GLY A 362 -21.65 -36.38 15.89
CA GLY A 362 -21.16 -35.11 15.33
C GLY A 362 -21.26 -35.03 13.81
N ILE A 363 -21.12 -36.14 13.08
CA ILE A 363 -21.39 -36.17 11.64
C ILE A 363 -22.87 -35.88 11.36
N VAL A 364 -23.79 -36.43 12.17
CA VAL A 364 -25.23 -36.16 12.05
C VAL A 364 -25.52 -34.69 12.35
N ILE A 365 -24.98 -34.13 13.44
CA ILE A 365 -25.14 -32.71 13.79
C ILE A 365 -24.58 -31.81 12.68
N ALA A 366 -23.39 -32.12 12.15
CA ALA A 366 -22.77 -31.36 11.08
C ALA A 366 -23.58 -31.43 9.77
N SER A 367 -24.09 -32.61 9.44
CA SER A 367 -24.93 -32.83 8.26
C SER A 367 -26.26 -32.09 8.38
N VAL A 368 -26.93 -32.16 9.54
CA VAL A 368 -28.19 -31.45 9.80
C VAL A 368 -27.98 -29.93 9.76
N ALA A 369 -26.95 -29.41 10.42
CA ALA A 369 -26.69 -27.97 10.45
C ALA A 369 -26.25 -27.40 9.09
N LEU A 370 -25.58 -28.19 8.24
CA LEU A 370 -25.23 -27.80 6.87
C LEU A 370 -26.43 -27.88 5.90
N LEU A 371 -27.36 -28.82 6.13
CA LEU A 371 -28.58 -29.00 5.32
C LEU A 371 -29.73 -28.08 5.76
N LEU A 372 -29.72 -27.58 7.00
CA LEU A 372 -30.75 -26.69 7.56
C LEU A 372 -31.06 -25.46 6.67
N PRO A 373 -30.07 -24.72 6.10
CA PRO A 373 -30.35 -23.60 5.19
C PRO A 373 -31.05 -24.03 3.89
N LEU A 374 -30.79 -25.25 3.41
CA LEU A 374 -31.42 -25.81 2.21
C LEU A 374 -32.85 -26.28 2.50
N LEU A 375 -33.10 -26.86 3.68
CA LEU A 375 -34.41 -27.30 4.14
C LEU A 375 -35.36 -26.14 4.48
N LEU A 376 -34.83 -24.99 4.88
CA LEU A 376 -35.61 -23.77 5.15
C LEU A 376 -35.96 -22.97 3.88
N LYS A 377 -35.31 -23.27 2.75
CA LYS A 377 -35.51 -22.61 1.45
C LYS A 377 -36.98 -22.62 0.95
N PRO A 378 -37.78 -23.70 1.09
CA PRO A 378 -39.18 -23.73 0.69
C PRO A 378 -40.10 -22.87 1.57
N LEU A 379 -39.79 -22.79 2.87
CA LEU A 379 -40.57 -22.03 3.86
C LEU A 379 -40.36 -20.52 3.69
N LEU A 380 -39.13 -20.10 3.40
CA LEU A 380 -38.81 -18.71 3.08
C LEU A 380 -39.42 -18.25 1.74
N LYS A 381 -39.53 -19.17 0.76
CA LYS A 381 -40.16 -18.89 -0.54
C LYS A 381 -41.68 -18.70 -0.44
N ARG A 382 -42.36 -19.40 0.49
CA ARG A 382 -43.82 -19.26 0.73
C ARG A 382 -44.22 -17.95 1.40
N ARG A 383 -43.31 -17.26 2.10
CA ARG A 383 -43.60 -15.97 2.76
C ARG A 383 -43.50 -14.76 1.82
N HIS A 384 -42.87 -14.92 0.66
CA HIS A 384 -42.71 -13.83 -0.30
C HIS A 384 -43.92 -13.69 -1.25
N SER A 385 -44.74 -14.73 -1.41
CA SER A 385 -45.93 -14.72 -2.27
C SER A 385 -47.17 -14.11 -1.61
N SER A 386 -47.19 -13.88 -0.30
CA SER A 386 -48.34 -13.29 0.40
C SER A 386 -48.28 -11.77 0.57
N ILE A 387 -47.16 -11.13 0.22
CA ILE A 387 -46.99 -9.66 0.33
C ILE A 387 -47.29 -8.96 -1.00
N ASP A 388 -47.26 -9.68 -2.12
CA ASP A 388 -47.47 -9.14 -3.48
C ASP A 388 -48.95 -9.16 -3.94
N GLN A 389 -49.88 -9.62 -3.09
CA GLN A 389 -51.32 -9.63 -3.40
C GLN A 389 -52.12 -8.54 -2.66
N SER A 390 -51.46 -7.57 -2.02
CA SER A 390 -52.15 -6.47 -1.30
C SER A 390 -51.63 -5.06 -1.61
N ARG A 391 -51.02 -4.85 -2.79
CA ARG A 391 -50.67 -3.51 -3.30
C ARG A 391 -51.19 -3.29 -4.70
#